data_AF-K9XRW6-F1
#
_entry.id   AF-K9XRW6-F1
#
_cell.length_a   1.000
_cell.length_b   1.000
_cell.length_c   1.000
_cell.angle_alpha   90.00
_cell.angle_beta   90.00
_cell.angle_gamma   90.00
#
_symmetry.space_group_name_H-M   'P 1'
#
loop_
_entity.id
_entity.type
_entity.pdbx_description
1 polymer ?
#
loop_
_entity_poly.entity_id
_entity_poly.type
_entity_poly.pdbx_seq_one_letter_code
_entity_poly.pdbx_strand_id
1 'polypeptide(L)'
;MESQKKSNINSIESLDELKNIVTFLPLTSEVLSKAAELWATATTQEIPTADEKSLDVDIIICTQWQLLTEKYPGRYIAVATTNVKHLSYFTEAKQWQDKVFAIALLIIRKITLTF
;
A
#
# COMPACT_ATOMS: atom_id res chain seq x y z
N MET A 1 -30.49 16.43 -5.35
CA MET A 1 -30.52 15.65 -4.10
C MET A 1 -29.08 15.28 -3.77
N GLU A 2 -28.42 16.09 -2.94
CA GLU A 2 -27.08 15.78 -2.45
C GLU A 2 -27.21 14.70 -1.37
N SER A 3 -26.61 13.55 -1.63
CA SER A 3 -26.51 12.46 -0.65
C SER A 3 -25.49 12.85 0.41
N GLN A 4 -25.95 13.35 1.57
CA GLN A 4 -25.13 13.49 2.76
C GLN A 4 -24.61 12.10 3.19
N LYS A 5 -23.32 11.85 2.93
CA LYS A 5 -22.59 10.66 3.37
C LYS A 5 -22.52 10.68 4.90
N LYS A 6 -23.35 9.87 5.58
CA LYS A 6 -23.28 9.65 7.03
C LYS A 6 -21.85 9.25 7.41
N SER A 7 -21.19 10.04 8.23
CA SER A 7 -19.95 9.64 8.89
C SER A 7 -20.30 8.52 9.89
N ASN A 8 -19.94 7.28 9.56
CA ASN A 8 -20.02 6.18 10.53
C ASN A 8 -18.91 6.39 11.55
N ILE A 9 -19.27 6.89 12.74
CA ILE A 9 -18.36 7.09 13.89
C ILE A 9 -17.53 5.82 14.15
N ASN A 10 -18.13 4.64 13.95
CA ASN A 10 -17.50 3.32 14.08
C ASN A 10 -16.28 3.13 13.16
N SER A 11 -16.20 3.78 11.99
CA SER A 11 -15.08 3.60 11.06
C SER A 11 -13.81 4.35 11.48
N ILE A 12 -13.95 5.46 12.23
CA ILE A 12 -12.81 6.20 12.79
C ILE A 12 -12.26 5.44 14.00
N GLU A 13 -13.14 4.93 14.84
CA GLU A 13 -12.77 4.10 15.99
C GLU A 13 -11.99 2.84 15.55
N SER A 14 -12.45 2.13 14.51
CA SER A 14 -11.70 0.99 13.95
C SER A 14 -10.31 1.39 13.42
N LEU A 15 -10.14 2.60 12.88
CA LEU A 15 -8.83 3.10 12.47
C LEU A 15 -7.93 3.38 13.69
N ASP A 16 -8.51 3.93 14.76
CA ASP A 16 -7.77 4.20 16.00
C ASP A 16 -7.36 2.89 16.69
N GLU A 17 -8.22 1.87 16.71
CA GLU A 17 -7.87 0.53 17.15
C GLU A 17 -6.74 -0.07 16.31
N LEU A 18 -6.78 0.12 14.98
CA LEU A 18 -5.75 -0.39 14.08
C LEU A 18 -4.37 0.22 14.37
N LYS A 19 -4.30 1.50 14.73
CA LYS A 19 -3.04 2.17 15.14
C LYS A 19 -2.37 1.52 16.35
N ASN A 20 -3.13 0.80 17.18
CA ASN A 20 -2.56 0.08 18.33
C ASN A 20 -1.99 -1.29 17.96
N ILE A 21 -2.36 -1.84 16.78
CA ILE A 21 -1.99 -3.20 16.35
C ILE A 21 -0.89 -3.15 15.29
N VAL A 22 -0.85 -2.10 14.46
CA VAL A 22 0.12 -1.95 13.38
C VAL A 22 0.78 -0.58 13.37
N THR A 23 2.03 -0.55 12.92
CA THR A 23 2.77 0.68 12.71
C THR A 23 2.43 1.28 11.35
N PHE A 24 1.95 2.52 11.34
CA PHE A 24 1.80 3.30 10.12
C PHE A 24 3.15 3.89 9.70
N LEU A 25 3.55 3.66 8.45
CA LEU A 25 4.76 4.26 7.91
C LEU A 25 4.49 5.72 7.50
N PRO A 26 5.37 6.66 7.86
CA PRO A 26 5.22 8.04 7.43
C PRO A 26 5.41 8.16 5.92
N LEU A 27 4.61 9.02 5.29
CA LEU A 27 4.80 9.43 3.91
C LEU A 27 5.72 10.66 3.88
N THR A 28 7.02 10.45 3.71
CA THR A 28 8.02 11.51 3.67
C THR A 28 8.22 12.02 2.25
N SER A 29 8.82 13.21 2.10
CA SER A 29 9.20 13.73 0.79
C SER A 29 10.14 12.80 0.02
N GLU A 30 11.05 12.11 0.72
CA GLU A 30 11.94 11.11 0.11
C GLU A 30 11.16 9.94 -0.50
N VAL A 31 10.15 9.42 0.21
CA VAL A 31 9.27 8.36 -0.31
C VAL A 31 8.54 8.86 -1.55
N LEU A 32 8.02 10.08 -1.53
CA LEU A 32 7.30 10.66 -2.68
C LEU A 32 8.21 10.88 -3.89
N SER A 33 9.44 11.37 -3.69
CA SER A 33 10.41 11.53 -4.77
C SER A 33 10.78 10.20 -5.42
N LYS A 34 11.10 9.17 -4.62
CA LYS A 34 11.39 7.83 -5.13
C LYS A 34 10.18 7.18 -5.80
N ALA A 35 8.98 7.43 -5.30
CA ALA A 35 7.75 6.96 -5.93
C ALA A 35 7.54 7.60 -7.31
N ALA A 36 7.85 8.89 -7.47
CA ALA A 36 7.81 9.55 -8.78
C ALA A 36 8.84 8.98 -9.77
N GLU A 37 10.04 8.64 -9.30
CA GLU A 37 11.06 7.96 -10.12
C GLU A 37 10.62 6.56 -10.55
N LEU A 38 10.05 5.78 -9.61
CA LEU A 38 9.51 4.46 -9.89
C LEU A 38 8.33 4.53 -10.86
N TRP A 39 7.45 5.53 -10.70
CA TRP A 39 6.34 5.82 -11.62
C TRP A 39 6.84 6.07 -13.04
N ALA A 40 7.79 6.99 -13.21
CA ALA A 40 8.37 7.30 -14.52
C ALA A 40 8.98 6.05 -15.18
N THR A 41 9.64 5.20 -14.38
CA THR A 41 10.20 3.93 -14.87
C THR A 41 9.10 2.94 -15.28
N ALA A 42 8.04 2.80 -14.49
CA ALA A 42 6.91 1.93 -14.80
C ALA A 42 6.20 2.34 -16.09
N THR A 43 5.95 3.64 -16.27
CA THR A 43 5.30 4.20 -17.46
C THR A 43 6.12 3.95 -18.73
N THR A 44 7.44 4.13 -18.66
CA THR A 44 8.33 3.84 -19.81
C THR A 44 8.39 2.36 -20.19
N GLN A 45 8.02 1.47 -19.27
CA GLN A 45 7.98 0.02 -19.48
C GLN A 45 6.57 -0.50 -19.81
N GLU A 46 5.60 0.38 -20.05
CA GLU A 46 4.19 0.05 -20.31
C GLU A 46 3.55 -0.84 -19.22
N ILE A 47 4.05 -0.77 -17.98
CA ILE A 47 3.48 -1.53 -16.87
C ILE A 47 2.17 -0.86 -16.47
N PRO A 48 1.03 -1.58 -16.46
CA PRO A 48 -0.27 -1.01 -16.15
C PRO A 48 -0.41 -0.79 -14.64
N THR A 49 0.11 0.34 -14.16
CA THR A 49 0.05 0.76 -12.75
C THR A 49 -1.19 1.64 -12.52
N ALA A 50 -1.34 2.78 -13.20
CA ALA A 50 -2.62 3.49 -13.35
C ALA A 50 -2.61 4.39 -14.60
N ASP A 51 -3.60 5.29 -14.74
CA ASP A 51 -3.61 6.34 -15.78
C ASP A 51 -2.34 7.19 -15.67
N GLU A 52 -1.71 7.49 -16.80
CA GLU A 52 -0.38 8.11 -16.95
C GLU A 52 -0.21 9.42 -16.15
N LYS A 53 -1.33 10.08 -15.82
CA LYS A 53 -1.39 11.42 -15.20
C LYS A 53 -1.54 11.44 -13.69
N SER A 54 -1.65 10.30 -13.01
CA SER A 54 -1.84 10.26 -11.55
C SER A 54 -0.86 9.31 -10.88
N LEU A 55 -0.05 9.83 -9.96
CA LEU A 55 0.80 8.98 -9.10
C LEU A 55 -0.09 7.99 -8.33
N ASP A 56 0.05 6.72 -8.67
CA ASP A 56 -0.72 5.66 -8.04
C ASP A 56 -0.23 5.41 -6.62
N VAL A 57 -1.18 5.22 -5.72
CA VAL A 57 -0.93 4.80 -4.35
C VAL A 57 -0.14 3.49 -4.36
N ASP A 58 -0.45 2.56 -5.27
CA ASP A 58 0.26 1.28 -5.40
C ASP A 58 1.77 1.49 -5.64
N ILE A 59 2.18 2.52 -6.39
CA ILE A 59 3.60 2.87 -6.56
C ILE A 59 4.24 3.41 -5.28
N ILE A 60 3.50 4.16 -4.46
CA ILE A 60 3.97 4.61 -3.14
C ILE A 60 4.19 3.40 -2.21
N ILE A 61 3.28 2.43 -2.21
CA ILE A 61 3.45 1.17 -1.47
C ILE A 61 4.70 0.42 -1.93
N CYS A 62 4.87 0.28 -3.25
CA CYS A 62 6.04 -0.38 -3.83
C CYS A 62 7.34 0.28 -3.38
N THR A 63 7.36 1.61 -3.36
CA THR A 63 8.51 2.39 -2.92
C THR A 63 8.81 2.17 -1.43
N GLN A 64 7.79 2.19 -0.57
CA GLN A 64 7.99 1.92 0.86
C GLN A 64 8.50 0.49 1.09
N TRP A 65 8.03 -0.49 0.33
CA TRP A 65 8.53 -1.86 0.39
C TRP A 65 10.01 -1.94 -0.03
N GLN A 66 10.41 -1.29 -1.12
CA GLN A 66 11.81 -1.24 -1.58
C GLN A 66 12.72 -0.64 -0.51
N LEU A 67 12.35 0.53 0.03
CA LEU A 67 13.10 1.21 1.08
C LEU A 67 13.25 0.38 2.36
N LEU A 68 12.21 -0.34 2.77
CA LEU A 68 12.28 -1.23 3.93
C LEU A 68 13.20 -2.42 3.68
N THR A 69 13.16 -2.98 2.48
CA THR A 69 14.00 -4.13 2.08
C THR A 69 15.48 -3.73 2.06
N GLU A 70 15.78 -2.54 1.53
CA GLU A 70 17.13 -1.95 1.57
C GLU A 70 17.59 -1.65 3.00
N LYS A 71 16.72 -1.10 3.84
CA LYS A 71 17.04 -0.71 5.22
C LYS A 71 17.30 -1.91 6.13
N TYR A 72 16.64 -3.05 5.88
CA TYR A 72 16.73 -4.25 6.71
C TYR A 72 17.16 -5.47 5.89
N PRO A 73 18.41 -5.50 5.39
CA PRO A 73 18.89 -6.62 4.60
C PRO A 73 18.83 -7.93 5.39
N GLY A 74 18.42 -9.00 4.72
CA GLY A 74 18.26 -10.33 5.32
C GLY A 74 16.93 -10.56 6.05
N ARG A 75 16.06 -9.55 6.15
CA ARG A 75 14.66 -9.77 6.56
C ARG A 75 13.79 -10.06 5.34
N TYR A 76 12.90 -11.03 5.48
CA TYR A 76 11.84 -11.24 4.51
C TYR A 76 10.75 -10.20 4.74
N ILE A 77 10.43 -9.42 3.71
CA ILE A 77 9.43 -8.36 3.75
C ILE A 77 8.47 -8.60 2.59
N ALA A 78 7.16 -8.65 2.88
CA ALA A 78 6.12 -8.89 1.88
C ALA A 78 4.96 -7.90 2.02
N VAL A 79 4.33 -7.56 0.90
CA VAL A 79 3.12 -6.73 0.86
C VAL A 79 1.89 -7.64 0.92
N ALA A 80 1.17 -7.59 2.04
CA ALA A 80 -0.08 -8.32 2.23
C ALA A 80 -1.24 -7.55 1.57
N THR A 81 -1.77 -8.05 0.45
CA THR A 81 -2.78 -7.33 -0.33
C THR A 81 -3.83 -8.27 -0.93
N THR A 82 -4.94 -7.69 -1.38
CA THR A 82 -5.88 -8.37 -2.29
C THR A 82 -5.57 -8.06 -3.76
N ASN A 83 -4.77 -7.02 -4.03
CA ASN A 83 -4.35 -6.60 -5.36
C ASN A 83 -2.98 -7.19 -5.76
N VAL A 84 -2.80 -8.50 -5.55
CA VAL A 84 -1.49 -9.16 -5.73
C VAL A 84 -0.96 -8.97 -7.16
N LYS A 85 -1.82 -9.11 -8.17
CA LYS A 85 -1.42 -9.02 -9.59
C LYS A 85 -0.67 -7.72 -9.92
N HIS A 86 -1.13 -6.57 -9.42
CA HIS A 86 -0.52 -5.28 -9.74
C HIS A 86 0.73 -5.01 -8.88
N LEU A 87 0.69 -5.33 -7.58
CA LEU A 87 1.82 -5.06 -6.69
C LEU A 87 2.99 -6.04 -6.89
N SER A 88 2.74 -7.25 -7.40
CA SER A 88 3.78 -8.22 -7.72
C SER A 88 4.74 -7.78 -8.83
N TYR A 89 4.43 -6.74 -9.61
CA TYR A 89 5.37 -6.20 -10.61
C TYR A 89 6.63 -5.60 -9.97
N PHE A 90 6.52 -5.03 -8.76
CA PHE A 90 7.62 -4.31 -8.11
C PHE A 90 7.94 -4.81 -6.70
N THR A 91 7.12 -5.69 -6.14
CA THR A 91 7.22 -6.12 -4.74
C THR A 91 7.00 -7.62 -4.57
N GLU A 92 7.44 -8.13 -3.42
CA GLU A 92 7.01 -9.44 -2.92
C GLU A 92 5.57 -9.34 -2.37
N ALA A 93 4.57 -9.35 -3.24
CA ALA A 93 3.16 -9.30 -2.83
C ALA A 93 2.58 -10.70 -2.55
N LYS A 94 1.79 -10.82 -1.47
CA LYS A 94 1.11 -12.04 -1.03
C LYS A 94 -0.37 -11.78 -0.76
N GLN A 95 -1.18 -12.83 -0.84
CA GLN A 95 -2.58 -12.72 -0.46
C GLN A 95 -2.67 -12.37 1.03
N TRP A 96 -3.50 -11.39 1.36
CA TRP A 96 -3.70 -10.93 2.74
C TRP A 96 -3.99 -12.05 3.76
N GLN A 97 -4.60 -13.16 3.31
CA GLN A 97 -5.00 -14.27 4.17
C GLN A 97 -3.90 -15.33 4.35
N ASP A 98 -2.77 -15.20 3.67
CA ASP A 98 -1.68 -16.16 3.78
C ASP A 98 -1.02 -16.04 5.16
N LYS A 99 -0.78 -17.18 5.84
CA LYS A 99 -0.31 -17.20 7.24
C LYS A 99 1.17 -16.84 7.44
N VAL A 100 1.83 -16.25 6.45
CA VAL A 100 3.29 -16.03 6.45
C VAL A 100 3.57 -14.52 6.52
N PHE A 101 3.32 -13.90 7.68
CA PHE A 101 3.70 -12.50 7.90
C PHE A 101 4.75 -12.39 9.02
N ALA A 102 6.01 -12.31 8.60
CA ALA A 102 7.09 -11.80 9.44
C ALA A 102 7.31 -10.32 9.09
N ILE A 103 6.70 -9.43 9.88
CA ILE A 103 7.08 -8.01 10.07
C ILE A 103 7.25 -7.16 8.80
N ALA A 104 6.12 -6.60 8.32
CA ALA A 104 5.89 -5.19 7.95
C ALA A 104 4.57 -5.16 7.14
N LEU A 105 3.45 -5.05 7.84
CA LEU A 105 2.13 -5.05 7.23
C LEU A 105 1.80 -3.67 6.66
N LEU A 106 1.99 -3.47 5.36
CA LEU A 106 1.30 -2.41 4.63
C LEU A 106 -0.10 -2.92 4.27
N ILE A 107 -1.06 -2.64 5.15
CA ILE A 107 -2.45 -3.06 4.99
C ILE A 107 -3.15 -2.08 4.05
N ILE A 108 -3.25 -2.44 2.77
CA ILE A 108 -4.14 -1.74 1.85
C ILE A 108 -5.47 -2.49 1.88
N ARG A 109 -6.36 -2.06 2.77
CA ARG A 109 -7.72 -2.58 2.76
C ARG A 109 -8.51 -1.86 1.66
N LYS A 110 -8.98 -2.61 0.66
CA LYS A 110 -10.18 -2.22 -0.11
C LYS A 110 -11.35 -2.28 0.87
N ILE A 111 -11.79 -1.13 1.37
CA ILE A 111 -13.02 -1.03 2.17
C ILE A 111 -14.18 -1.33 1.23
N THR A 112 -14.59 -2.59 1.18
CA THR A 112 -15.93 -2.98 0.70
C THR A 112 -16.68 -3.46 1.92
N LEU A 113 -17.55 -2.59 2.44
CA LEU A 113 -18.54 -2.95 3.44
C LEU A 113 -19.59 -3.80 2.73
N THR A 114 -19.68 -5.07 3.07
CA THR A 114 -20.88 -5.87 2.85
C THR A 114 -21.66 -5.82 4.15
N PHE A 115 -22.90 -5.32 4.08
CA PHE A 115 -23.88 -5.40 5.16
C PHE A 115 -24.34 -6.84 5.35
#